data_AF-A0A1A9QFC9-F1
#
_entry.id   AF-A0A1A9QFC9-F1
#
_cell.length_a   1.000
_cell.length_b   1.000
_cell.length_c   1.000
_cell.angle_alpha   90.00
_cell.angle_beta   90.00
_cell.angle_gamma   90.00
#
_symmetry.space_group_name_H-M   'P 1'
#
loop_
_entity.id
_entity.type
_entity.pdbx_description
1 polymer ?
#
loop_
_entity_poly.entity_id
_entity_poly.type
_entity_poly.pdbx_seq_one_letter_code
_entity_poly.pdbx_strand_id
1 'polypeptide(L)'
;MSLKSLGLLGLIGSLSVLASYLVYGDDFGVKLNIETKFKQSLLDLSKEDFWKEKWGKLKEGKIHGDSLKLTKAKETWKIETMKDACREIYSKAFEGATSNDFLNFKAYCALTYEDKLGKDKFQANKEECNTQKDELYLGDTEFKKFEKECTKVN
;
A
#
# COMPACT_ATOMS: atom_id res chain seq x y z
N MET A 1 -12.28 -59.44 -10.56
CA MET A 1 -12.31 -58.90 -9.18
C MET A 1 -10.87 -58.54 -8.83
N SER A 2 -10.41 -57.29 -8.98
CA SER A 2 -10.55 -56.12 -8.07
C SER A 2 -10.31 -56.53 -6.61
N LEU A 3 -9.36 -55.99 -5.83
CA LEU A 3 -8.85 -54.63 -5.71
C LEU A 3 -7.30 -54.59 -5.60
N LYS A 4 -6.68 -53.56 -6.20
CA LYS A 4 -5.33 -53.10 -5.84
C LYS A 4 -5.46 -52.13 -4.65
N SER A 5 -4.82 -52.47 -3.53
CA SER A 5 -4.68 -51.58 -2.37
C SER A 5 -3.50 -50.64 -2.61
N LEU A 6 -3.78 -49.36 -2.88
CA LEU A 6 -2.80 -48.27 -2.82
C LEU A 6 -2.61 -47.88 -1.35
N GLY A 7 -1.46 -48.19 -0.76
CA GLY A 7 -1.00 -47.60 0.49
C GLY A 7 -0.34 -46.26 0.18
N LEU A 8 -1.04 -45.15 0.47
CA LEU A 8 -0.53 -43.79 0.32
C LEU A 8 0.14 -43.33 1.63
N LEU A 9 1.46 -43.13 1.53
CA LEU A 9 2.31 -42.13 2.17
C LEU A 9 1.80 -41.48 3.48
N GLY A 10 2.51 -41.81 4.57
CA GLY A 10 2.59 -40.95 5.75
C GLY A 10 3.54 -39.78 5.49
N LEU A 11 3.01 -38.56 5.63
CA LEU A 11 3.77 -37.34 5.92
C LEU A 11 2.94 -36.52 6.90
N ILE A 12 3.18 -36.73 8.19
CA ILE A 12 2.69 -35.87 9.27
C ILE A 12 3.65 -34.68 9.34
N GLY A 13 3.48 -33.74 8.41
CA GLY A 13 4.09 -32.43 8.50
C GLY A 13 3.18 -31.53 9.33
N SER A 14 3.64 -31.10 10.49
CA SER A 14 2.96 -30.13 11.36
C SER A 14 2.83 -28.78 10.63
N LEU A 15 1.75 -28.63 9.85
CA LEU A 15 1.23 -27.35 9.38
C LEU A 15 0.29 -26.81 10.44
N SER A 16 0.86 -26.09 11.41
CA SER A 16 0.07 -25.25 12.30
C SER A 16 0.90 -24.02 12.64
N VAL A 17 0.58 -22.90 11.99
CA VAL A 17 0.55 -21.51 12.52
C VAL A 17 0.30 -20.44 11.42
N LEU A 18 0.29 -20.75 10.11
CA LEU A 18 0.04 -19.73 9.06
C LEU A 18 -1.29 -19.85 8.31
N ALA A 19 -2.32 -20.46 8.90
CA ALA A 19 -3.64 -20.64 8.28
C ALA A 19 -4.72 -19.70 8.85
N SER A 20 -4.38 -18.45 9.17
CA SER A 20 -5.36 -17.47 9.70
C SER A 20 -5.51 -16.20 8.88
N TYR A 21 -4.90 -16.09 7.69
CA TYR A 21 -4.87 -14.80 6.96
C TYR A 21 -5.42 -14.82 5.54
N LEU A 22 -6.06 -15.91 5.10
CA LEU A 22 -6.70 -15.94 3.80
C LEU A 22 -8.13 -16.47 3.93
N VAL A 23 -9.05 -15.71 3.32
CA VAL A 23 -10.49 -15.95 3.17
C VAL A 23 -11.36 -15.47 4.34
N TYR A 24 -11.77 -14.20 4.30
CA TYR A 24 -13.08 -13.66 4.75
C TYR A 24 -13.12 -12.21 4.22
N GLY A 25 -13.80 -11.88 3.13
CA GLY A 25 -15.25 -11.94 2.97
C GLY A 25 -15.81 -10.56 3.34
N ASP A 26 -16.26 -9.78 2.36
CA ASP A 26 -16.87 -8.43 2.47
C ASP A 26 -18.17 -8.39 3.34
N ASP A 27 -18.46 -9.43 4.12
CA ASP A 27 -19.74 -9.69 4.80
C ASP A 27 -19.72 -9.51 6.34
N PHE A 28 -18.60 -9.11 6.97
CA PHE A 28 -18.52 -8.99 8.44
C PHE A 28 -18.35 -7.57 9.02
N GLY A 29 -18.40 -6.51 8.20
CA GLY A 29 -18.31 -5.13 8.71
C GLY A 29 -16.97 -4.76 9.38
N VAL A 30 -15.94 -5.62 9.27
CA VAL A 30 -14.60 -5.36 9.79
C VAL A 30 -13.88 -4.44 8.81
N LYS A 31 -13.73 -3.16 9.16
CA LYS A 31 -12.90 -2.23 8.38
C LYS A 31 -11.43 -2.62 8.52
N LEU A 32 -10.81 -3.05 7.42
CA LEU A 32 -9.37 -3.23 7.36
C LEU A 32 -8.66 -1.90 7.59
N ASN A 33 -7.50 -1.93 8.24
CA ASN A 33 -6.65 -0.75 8.35
C ASN A 33 -5.89 -0.46 7.05
N ILE A 34 -5.34 0.74 6.94
CA ILE A 34 -4.60 1.20 5.77
C ILE A 34 -3.39 0.29 5.50
N GLU A 35 -2.68 -0.15 6.55
CA GLU A 35 -1.54 -1.06 6.44
C GLU A 35 -1.91 -2.37 5.73
N THR A 36 -2.98 -3.02 6.17
CA THR A 36 -3.41 -4.32 5.63
C THR A 36 -3.90 -4.16 4.20
N LYS A 37 -4.66 -3.10 3.92
CA LYS A 37 -5.27 -2.88 2.61
C LYS A 37 -4.27 -2.40 1.55
N PHE A 38 -3.27 -1.61 1.94
CA PHE A 38 -2.32 -0.98 1.02
C PHE A 38 -0.87 -1.36 1.32
N LYS A 39 -0.63 -2.58 1.80
CA LYS A 39 0.68 -3.08 2.23
C LYS A 39 1.81 -2.82 1.24
N GLN A 40 1.51 -2.97 -0.05
CA GLN A 40 2.47 -2.77 -1.13
C GLN A 40 2.82 -1.30 -1.40
N SER A 41 2.01 -0.37 -0.91
CA SER A 41 2.21 1.07 -1.07
C SER A 41 2.82 1.70 0.17
N LEU A 42 3.18 0.93 1.20
CA LEU A 42 3.80 1.48 2.41
C LEU A 42 5.24 1.90 2.13
N LEU A 43 5.65 3.02 2.70
CA LEU A 43 7.03 3.44 2.70
C LEU A 43 7.85 2.49 3.59
N ASP A 44 8.97 2.03 3.06
CA ASP A 44 9.94 1.28 3.86
C ASP A 44 10.58 2.24 4.89
N LEU A 45 10.36 1.96 6.17
CA LEU A 45 10.88 2.78 7.28
C LEU A 45 12.42 2.83 7.31
N SER A 46 13.10 1.89 6.65
CA SER A 46 14.56 1.81 6.58
C SER A 46 15.18 2.61 5.42
N LYS A 47 14.41 2.97 4.39
CA LYS A 47 14.91 3.64 3.17
C LYS A 47 14.71 5.16 3.23
N GLU A 48 15.73 5.91 3.61
CA GLU A 48 15.62 7.36 3.81
C GLU A 48 15.22 8.18 2.58
N ASP A 49 15.53 7.73 1.37
CA ASP A 49 15.38 8.56 0.17
C ASP A 49 13.93 8.87 -0.16
N PHE A 50 13.02 7.89 0.02
CA PHE A 50 11.59 8.13 -0.15
C PHE A 50 11.04 9.09 0.91
N TRP A 51 11.52 8.97 2.15
CA TRP A 51 11.09 9.85 3.23
C TRP A 51 11.48 11.31 2.98
N LYS A 52 12.67 11.58 2.42
CA LYS A 52 13.09 12.96 2.09
C LYS A 52 12.15 13.61 1.06
N GLU A 53 11.74 12.87 0.03
CA GLU A 53 10.79 13.40 -0.96
C GLU A 53 9.42 13.68 -0.34
N LYS A 54 8.86 12.72 0.40
CA LYS A 54 7.53 12.89 1.02
C LYS A 54 7.54 13.99 2.07
N TRP A 55 8.65 14.15 2.78
CA TRP A 55 8.82 15.22 3.75
C TRP A 55 8.86 16.60 3.09
N GLY A 56 9.49 16.70 1.92
CA GLY A 56 9.39 17.88 1.05
C GLY A 56 7.93 18.18 0.66
N LYS A 57 7.16 17.16 0.27
CA LYS A 57 5.73 17.31 -0.04
C LYS A 57 4.90 17.76 1.17
N LEU A 58 5.17 17.26 2.37
CA LEU A 58 4.47 17.67 3.60
C LEU A 58 4.69 19.15 3.95
N LYS A 59 5.89 19.67 3.67
CA LYS A 59 6.25 21.08 3.93
C LYS A 59 5.32 22.04 3.20
N GLU A 60 5.06 21.77 1.93
CA GLU A 60 4.27 22.66 1.06
C GLU A 60 2.80 22.24 1.01
N GLY A 61 2.53 20.96 1.28
CA GLY A 61 1.22 20.35 1.17
C GLY A 61 0.26 20.71 2.30
N LYS A 62 -1.03 20.52 2.02
CA LYS A 62 -2.12 20.67 2.99
C LYS A 62 -2.34 19.35 3.74
N ILE A 63 -2.38 19.40 5.06
CA ILE A 63 -2.82 18.27 5.88
C ILE A 63 -4.35 18.23 5.83
N HIS A 64 -4.90 17.04 5.58
CA HIS A 64 -6.35 16.81 5.57
C HIS A 64 -6.83 16.54 7.00
N GLY A 65 -7.87 17.25 7.44
CA GLY A 65 -8.37 17.17 8.82
C GLY A 65 -7.32 17.59 9.86
N ASP A 66 -7.44 17.03 11.07
CA ASP A 66 -6.73 17.50 12.26
C ASP A 66 -5.61 16.53 12.70
N SER A 67 -4.84 15.99 11.74
CA SER A 67 -3.75 15.04 12.05
C SER A 67 -2.62 15.72 12.83
N LEU A 68 -2.69 15.67 14.16
CA LEU A 68 -1.73 16.31 15.07
C LEU A 68 -0.30 15.85 14.83
N LYS A 69 -0.09 14.57 14.51
CA LYS A 69 1.27 14.04 14.24
C LYS A 69 1.83 14.54 12.91
N LEU A 70 1.03 14.64 11.86
CA LEU A 70 1.49 15.25 10.61
C LEU A 70 1.76 16.74 10.80
N THR A 71 0.93 17.45 11.57
CA THR A 71 1.15 18.87 11.91
C THR A 71 2.47 19.03 12.65
N LYS A 72 2.70 18.21 13.68
CA LYS A 72 3.97 18.20 14.41
C LYS A 72 5.16 17.83 13.52
N ALA A 73 5.02 16.85 12.63
CA ALA A 73 6.08 16.49 11.68
C ALA A 73 6.39 17.63 10.72
N LYS A 74 5.34 18.34 10.28
CA LYS A 74 5.45 19.54 9.46
C LYS A 74 6.17 20.66 10.22
N GLU A 75 5.85 20.91 11.49
CA GLU A 75 6.42 21.99 12.32
C GLU A 75 7.84 21.73 12.84
N THR A 76 8.17 20.48 13.17
CA THR A 76 9.45 20.14 13.81
C THR A 76 10.56 19.85 12.82
N TRP A 77 10.20 19.58 11.57
CA TRP A 77 11.17 19.23 10.54
C TRP A 77 12.10 18.07 10.96
N LYS A 78 11.53 17.01 11.53
CA LYS A 78 12.27 15.77 11.82
C LYS A 78 11.67 14.60 11.04
N ILE A 79 12.54 13.88 10.33
CA ILE A 79 12.14 12.68 9.57
C ILE A 79 11.50 11.62 10.47
N GLU A 80 11.97 11.48 11.71
CA GLU A 80 11.42 10.52 12.68
C GLU A 80 9.99 10.87 13.08
N THR A 81 9.66 12.16 13.28
CA THR A 81 8.27 12.57 13.53
C THR A 81 7.36 12.29 12.33
N MET A 82 7.89 12.35 11.11
CA MET A 82 7.13 11.98 9.92
C MET A 82 6.89 10.46 9.84
N LYS A 83 7.93 9.65 10.11
CA LYS A 83 7.78 8.18 10.21
C LYS A 83 6.73 7.80 11.25
N ASP A 84 6.74 8.47 12.41
CA ASP A 84 5.74 8.24 13.47
C ASP A 84 4.33 8.65 13.05
N ALA A 85 4.19 9.78 12.33
CA ALA A 85 2.90 10.21 11.80
C ALA A 85 2.35 9.18 10.80
N CYS A 86 3.20 8.69 9.89
CA CYS A 86 2.79 7.69 8.91
C CYS A 86 2.47 6.34 9.55
N ARG A 87 3.23 5.89 10.57
CA ARG A 87 2.89 4.69 11.35
C ARG A 87 1.51 4.78 11.98
N GLU A 88 1.16 5.94 12.54
CA GLU A 88 -0.21 6.14 13.06
C GLU A 88 -1.25 6.00 11.96
N ILE A 89 -1.04 6.66 10.81
CA ILE A 89 -1.96 6.60 9.68
C ILE A 89 -2.14 5.16 9.17
N TYR A 90 -1.06 4.39 9.06
CA TYR A 90 -1.12 2.97 8.65
C TYR A 90 -2.05 2.14 9.54
N SER A 91 -2.05 2.44 10.84
CA SER A 91 -2.91 1.74 11.82
C SER A 91 -4.39 2.15 11.77
N LYS A 92 -4.75 3.26 11.11
CA LYS A 92 -6.13 3.74 11.02
C LYS A 92 -6.97 2.84 10.12
N ALA A 93 -8.25 2.69 10.48
CA ALA A 93 -9.22 2.02 9.63
C ALA A 93 -9.32 2.72 8.27
N PHE A 94 -9.36 1.97 7.19
CA PHE A 94 -9.67 2.52 5.88
C PHE A 94 -11.17 2.81 5.81
N GLU A 95 -11.53 4.09 5.88
CA GLU A 95 -12.93 4.53 5.85
C GLU A 95 -13.42 4.95 4.46
N GLY A 96 -12.57 4.78 3.44
CA GLY A 96 -12.86 5.15 2.06
C GLY A 96 -11.88 6.16 1.48
N ALA A 97 -11.97 6.35 0.17
CA ALA A 97 -11.01 7.15 -0.61
C ALA A 97 -11.03 8.65 -0.27
N THR A 98 -12.11 9.14 0.33
CA THR A 98 -12.31 10.54 0.71
C THR A 98 -12.01 10.82 2.19
N SER A 99 -11.67 9.78 2.98
CA SER A 99 -11.34 9.96 4.38
C SER A 99 -10.04 10.75 4.55
N ASN A 100 -9.99 11.65 5.54
CA ASN A 100 -8.82 12.49 5.78
C ASN A 100 -7.55 11.66 6.00
N ASP A 101 -7.66 10.56 6.75
CA ASP A 101 -6.54 9.64 7.01
C ASP A 101 -6.01 9.01 5.73
N PHE A 102 -6.89 8.59 4.82
CA PHE A 102 -6.47 8.01 3.55
C PHE A 102 -5.91 9.07 2.59
N LEU A 103 -6.47 10.28 2.56
CA LEU A 103 -5.93 11.38 1.77
C LEU A 103 -4.52 11.77 2.25
N ASN A 104 -4.32 11.81 3.57
CA ASN A 104 -3.00 12.01 4.17
C ASN A 104 -2.04 10.85 3.87
N PHE A 105 -2.52 9.60 3.94
CA PHE A 105 -1.75 8.43 3.54
C PHE A 105 -1.24 8.57 2.10
N LYS A 106 -2.15 8.82 1.15
CA LYS A 106 -1.85 9.05 -0.27
C LYS A 106 -0.79 10.14 -0.45
N ALA A 107 -0.97 11.27 0.22
CA ALA A 107 -0.15 12.44 -0.02
C ALA A 107 1.28 12.30 0.55
N TYR A 108 1.42 11.67 1.72
CA TYR A 108 2.65 11.77 2.51
C TYR A 108 3.24 10.44 2.95
N CYS A 109 2.46 9.37 2.96
CA CYS A 109 2.86 8.10 3.57
C CYS A 109 2.83 6.91 2.62
N ALA A 110 2.44 7.11 1.37
CA ALA A 110 2.39 6.08 0.34
C ALA A 110 3.56 6.24 -0.64
N LEU A 111 4.12 5.10 -1.07
CA LEU A 111 4.90 4.99 -2.29
C LEU A 111 4.00 5.37 -3.46
N THR A 112 4.49 6.26 -4.32
CA THR A 112 3.89 6.51 -5.63
C THR A 112 4.46 5.52 -6.64
N TYR A 113 3.88 5.54 -7.83
CA TYR A 113 4.39 4.74 -8.92
C TYR A 113 5.80 5.14 -9.37
N GLU A 114 6.07 6.44 -9.37
CA GLU A 114 7.40 6.99 -9.63
C GLU A 114 8.45 6.49 -8.64
N ASP A 115 8.06 6.27 -7.38
CA ASP A 115 8.94 5.73 -6.34
C ASP A 115 9.33 4.27 -6.62
N LYS A 116 8.42 3.46 -7.19
CA LYS A 116 8.69 2.03 -7.46
C LYS A 116 9.41 1.79 -8.78
N LEU A 117 9.07 2.51 -9.85
CA LEU A 117 9.67 2.27 -11.16
C LEU A 117 10.92 3.13 -11.44
N GLY A 118 11.10 4.22 -10.69
CA GLY A 118 12.09 5.24 -10.96
C GLY A 118 11.58 6.28 -11.96
N LYS A 119 12.04 7.53 -11.78
CA LYS A 119 11.56 8.73 -12.51
C LYS A 119 11.71 8.64 -14.04
N ASP A 120 12.60 7.76 -14.51
CA ASP A 120 12.98 7.65 -15.92
C ASP A 120 12.33 6.43 -16.62
N LYS A 121 11.59 5.59 -15.89
CA LYS A 121 11.04 4.32 -16.41
C LYS A 121 9.54 4.24 -16.23
N PHE A 122 8.82 5.13 -16.90
CA PHE A 122 7.39 4.93 -17.13
C PHE A 122 7.17 4.31 -18.51
N GLN A 123 7.35 2.99 -18.62
CA GLN A 123 6.90 2.19 -19.76
C GLN A 123 6.04 1.08 -19.21
N ALA A 124 4.72 1.28 -19.19
CA ALA A 124 3.79 0.25 -18.78
C ALA A 124 3.92 -0.93 -19.76
N ASN A 125 4.31 -2.12 -19.29
CA ASN A 125 4.24 -3.33 -20.11
C ASN A 125 2.87 -4.02 -19.91
N LYS A 126 2.52 -4.95 -20.81
CA LYS A 126 1.20 -5.60 -20.86
C LYS A 126 0.86 -6.38 -19.58
N GLU A 127 1.88 -6.84 -18.84
CA GLU A 127 1.74 -7.61 -17.60
C GLU A 127 1.51 -6.68 -16.39
N GLU A 128 2.18 -5.53 -16.36
CA GLU A 128 1.99 -4.46 -15.35
C GLU A 128 0.59 -3.84 -15.42
N CYS A 129 0.05 -3.65 -16.62
CA CYS A 129 -1.30 -3.11 -16.83
C CYS A 129 -2.43 -3.99 -16.28
N ASN A 130 -2.19 -5.29 -16.14
CA ASN A 130 -3.18 -6.25 -15.64
C ASN A 130 -3.09 -6.47 -14.12
N THR A 131 -1.95 -6.16 -13.49
CA THR A 131 -1.66 -6.55 -12.09
C THR A 131 -1.79 -5.38 -11.11
N GLN A 132 -1.61 -4.13 -11.57
CA GLN A 132 -1.39 -2.99 -10.67
C GLN A 132 -2.63 -2.19 -10.27
N LYS A 133 -3.81 -2.51 -10.80
CA LYS A 133 -5.03 -1.73 -10.53
C LYS A 133 -5.41 -1.74 -9.05
N ASP A 134 -5.01 -2.79 -8.32
CA ASP A 134 -5.41 -3.03 -6.93
C ASP A 134 -4.25 -2.93 -5.90
N GLU A 135 -2.98 -2.94 -6.33
CA GLU A 135 -1.82 -3.09 -5.43
C GLU A 135 -1.00 -1.80 -5.20
N LEU A 136 -1.07 -0.82 -6.10
CA LEU A 136 -0.40 0.48 -5.93
C LEU A 136 -1.40 1.63 -5.84
N TYR A 137 -1.12 2.55 -4.92
CA TYR A 137 -1.78 3.83 -4.93
C TYR A 137 -1.28 4.67 -6.13
N LEU A 138 -2.10 4.76 -7.18
CA LEU A 138 -1.95 5.72 -8.27
C LEU A 138 -2.84 6.92 -7.95
N GLY A 139 -2.28 8.13 -7.77
CA GLY A 139 -3.12 9.32 -7.67
C GLY A 139 -3.93 9.51 -8.95
N ASP A 140 -5.13 10.09 -8.89
CA ASP A 140 -6.07 10.17 -10.03
C ASP A 140 -5.44 10.66 -11.35
N THR A 141 -4.49 11.61 -11.27
CA THR A 141 -3.73 12.10 -12.44
C THR A 141 -2.72 11.08 -12.95
N GLU A 142 -2.01 10.40 -12.05
CA GLU A 142 -1.02 9.37 -12.35
C GLU A 142 -1.70 8.09 -12.84
N PHE A 143 -2.87 7.77 -12.31
CA PHE A 143 -3.75 6.70 -12.75
C PHE A 143 -4.23 6.94 -14.19
N LYS A 144 -4.70 8.15 -14.50
CA LYS A 144 -5.06 8.50 -15.90
C LYS A 144 -3.87 8.44 -16.84
N LYS A 145 -2.67 8.86 -16.39
CA LYS A 145 -1.43 8.73 -17.16
C LYS A 145 -1.06 7.26 -17.37
N PHE A 146 -1.22 6.42 -16.34
CA PHE A 146 -1.03 4.98 -16.38
C PHE A 146 -2.00 4.29 -17.32
N GLU A 147 -3.31 4.53 -17.19
CA GLU A 147 -4.33 4.02 -18.11
C GLU A 147 -4.02 4.41 -19.55
N LYS A 148 -3.62 5.66 -19.78
CA LYS A 148 -3.23 6.14 -21.11
C LYS A 148 -2.00 5.40 -21.68
N GLU A 149 -0.98 5.10 -20.88
CA GLU A 149 0.15 4.30 -21.37
C GLU A 149 -0.22 2.83 -21.56
N CYS A 150 -1.05 2.25 -20.67
CA CYS A 150 -1.58 0.89 -20.83
C CYS A 150 -2.44 0.72 -22.09
N THR A 151 -3.18 1.75 -22.51
CA THR A 151 -3.90 1.74 -23.78
C THR A 151 -2.99 1.78 -25.02
N LYS A 152 -1.71 2.17 -24.90
CA LYS A 152 -0.78 2.15 -26.03
C LYS A 152 -0.07 0.80 -26.22
N VAL A 153 -0.11 -0.06 -25.20
CA VAL A 153 0.58 -1.37 -25.18
C VAL A 153 -0.38 -2.53 -25.50
N ASN A 154 -1.69 -2.27 -25.50
CA ASN A 154 -2.74 -3.16 -25.99
C ASN A 154 -3.10 -2.85 -27.45
#